data_AF-A0A0C2GSD6-F1
#
_entry.id   AF-A0A0C2GSD6-F1
#
_cell.length_a   1.000
_cell.length_b   1.000
_cell.length_c   1.000
_cell.angle_alpha   90.00
_cell.angle_beta   90.00
_cell.angle_gamma   90.00
#
_symmetry.space_group_name_H-M   'P 1'
#
loop_
_entity.id
_entity.type
_entity.pdbx_description
1 polymer ?
#
loop_
_entity_poly.entity_id
_entity_poly.type
_entity_poly.pdbx_seq_one_letter_code
_entity_poly.pdbx_strand_id
1 'polypeptide(L)'
;MDSFEVAEGDEPSKERYVFLFKNKLMITDKNDRTTPATYTHCATIRLDKYTVTTHALHEDTIILKPKELGLPQFSLKPKDSGTAEYVRKAWLKDIAEEQEAYGKRAF
;
A
#
# COMPACT_ATOMS: atom_id res chain seq x y z
N MET A 1 12.19 0.99 0.61
CA MET A 1 11.55 0.39 -0.58
C MET A 1 11.13 -0.98 -0.13
N ASP A 2 9.85 -1.14 0.12
CA ASP A 2 9.33 -2.35 0.76
C ASP A 2 8.53 -3.13 -0.29
N SER A 3 8.78 -4.43 -0.31
CA SER A 3 8.14 -5.35 -1.26
C SER A 3 6.91 -5.94 -0.61
N PHE A 4 5.76 -5.74 -1.25
CA PHE A 4 4.48 -6.26 -0.80
C PHE A 4 3.86 -7.15 -1.87
N GLU A 5 3.16 -8.19 -1.44
CA GLU A 5 2.17 -8.84 -2.27
C GLU A 5 0.91 -7.95 -2.28
N VAL A 6 0.61 -7.41 -3.45
CA VAL A 6 -0.49 -6.47 -3.66
C VAL A 6 -1.60 -7.14 -4.46
N ALA A 7 -2.80 -7.21 -3.90
CA ALA A 7 -4.01 -7.60 -4.65
C ALA A 7 -4.90 -6.37 -4.87
N GLU A 8 -5.46 -6.25 -6.08
CA GLU A 8 -6.39 -5.19 -6.47
C GLU A 8 -7.78 -5.81 -6.68
N GLY A 9 -8.72 -5.52 -5.79
CA GLY A 9 -10.07 -6.08 -5.83
C GLY A 9 -10.06 -7.62 -5.73
N ASP A 10 -10.51 -8.27 -6.80
CA ASP A 10 -10.56 -9.73 -6.94
C ASP A 10 -9.34 -10.31 -7.70
N GLU A 11 -8.42 -9.46 -8.17
CA GLU A 11 -7.23 -9.92 -8.87
C GLU A 11 -6.27 -10.72 -7.96
N PRO A 12 -5.51 -11.68 -8.50
CA PRO A 12 -4.49 -12.38 -7.75
C PRO A 12 -3.41 -11.43 -7.24
N SER A 13 -2.90 -11.70 -6.04
CA SER A 13 -1.81 -10.93 -5.45
C SER A 13 -0.54 -11.03 -6.29
N LYS A 14 0.13 -9.90 -6.50
CA LYS A 14 1.39 -9.79 -7.24
C LYS A 14 2.42 -9.09 -6.38
N GLU A 15 3.68 -9.52 -6.47
CA GLU A 15 4.77 -8.81 -5.83
C GLU A 15 4.95 -7.43 -6.49
N ARG A 16 4.77 -6.38 -5.70
CA ARG A 16 4.94 -5.00 -6.14
C ARG A 16 5.69 -4.20 -5.08
N TYR A 17 6.40 -3.18 -5.53
CA TYR A 17 7.10 -2.25 -4.66
C TYR A 17 6.18 -1.11 -4.32
N VAL A 18 6.12 -0.80 -3.03
CA VAL A 18 5.22 0.23 -2.51
C VAL A 18 6.02 1.37 -1.93
N PHE A 19 5.60 2.58 -2.24
CA PHE A 19 6.20 3.82 -1.78
C PHE A 19 5.15 4.67 -1.09
N LEU A 20 5.44 5.04 0.16
CA LEU A 20 4.66 6.03 0.86
C LEU A 20 5.25 7.42 0.57
N PHE A 21 4.43 8.27 -0.02
CA PHE A 21 4.67 9.70 -0.24
C PHE A 21 3.65 10.51 0.56
N LYS A 22 3.81 11.84 0.56
CA LYS A 22 2.90 12.74 1.27
C LYS A 22 1.43 12.52 0.88
N ASN A 23 0.63 11.94 1.78
CA ASN A 23 -0.76 11.53 1.57
C ASN A 23 -1.02 10.64 0.32
N LYS A 24 0.01 9.97 -0.21
CA LYS A 24 -0.11 9.14 -1.43
C LYS A 24 0.71 7.88 -1.30
N LEU A 25 0.18 6.78 -1.80
CA LEU A 25 0.86 5.51 -1.86
C LEU A 25 1.01 5.12 -3.34
N MET A 26 2.25 4.98 -3.79
CA MET A 26 2.56 4.60 -5.16
C MET A 26 2.94 3.13 -5.20
N ILE A 27 2.37 2.41 -6.16
CA ILE A 27 2.62 1.00 -6.41
C ILE A 27 3.34 0.89 -7.75
N THR A 28 4.46 0.19 -7.76
CA THR A 28 5.25 -0.06 -8.97
C THR A 28 5.52 -1.55 -9.13
N ASP A 29 5.46 -2.03 -10.36
CA ASP A 29 5.90 -3.37 -10.73
C ASP A 29 7.39 -3.34 -11.06
N LYS A 30 8.13 -4.33 -10.58
CA LYS A 30 9.54 -4.51 -10.93
C LYS A 30 9.63 -5.59 -12.00
N ASN A 31 10.11 -5.21 -13.16
CA ASN A 31 10.38 -6.14 -14.24
C ASN A 31 11.85 -6.58 -14.18
N ASP A 32 12.08 -7.73 -13.54
CA ASP A 32 13.40 -8.39 -13.50
C ASP A 32 13.79 -9.07 -14.82
N ARG A 33 12.92 -9.07 -15.85
CA ARG A 33 13.24 -9.67 -17.16
C ARG A 33 14.09 -8.77 -18.06
N THR A 34 14.25 -7.48 -17.71
CA THR A 34 15.08 -6.53 -18.45
C THR A 34 16.37 -6.24 -17.68
N THR A 35 17.48 -6.03 -18.39
CA THR A 35 18.74 -5.55 -17.77
C THR A 35 19.09 -4.18 -18.35
N PRO A 36 19.02 -3.09 -17.57
CA PRO A 36 18.74 -3.04 -16.12
C PRO A 36 17.26 -3.33 -15.77
N ALA A 37 17.01 -3.73 -14.52
CA ALA A 37 15.66 -3.95 -14.00
C ALA A 37 14.85 -2.65 -14.13
N THR A 38 13.65 -2.74 -14.70
CA THR A 38 12.79 -1.58 -14.91
C THR A 38 11.68 -1.55 -13.88
N TYR A 39 11.37 -0.36 -13.37
CA TYR A 39 10.28 -0.14 -12.43
C TYR A 39 9.16 0.59 -13.17
N THR A 40 8.04 -0.09 -13.36
CA THR A 40 6.89 0.46 -14.07
C THR A 40 5.87 0.93 -13.04
N HIS A 41 5.44 2.19 -13.15
CA HIS A 41 4.34 2.70 -12.35
C HIS A 41 3.06 1.92 -12.67
N CYS A 42 2.40 1.40 -11.63
CA CYS A 42 1.13 0.70 -11.79
C CYS A 42 -0.02 1.58 -11.35
N ALA A 43 0.03 2.06 -10.11
CA ALA A 43 -1.07 2.76 -9.49
C ALA A 43 -0.57 3.79 -8.48
N THR A 44 -1.38 4.81 -8.24
CA THR A 44 -1.17 5.75 -7.14
C THR A 44 -2.47 5.92 -6.38
N ILE A 45 -2.46 5.49 -5.14
CA ILE A 45 -3.56 5.55 -4.19
C ILE A 45 -3.43 6.84 -3.40
N ARG A 46 -4.48 7.64 -3.34
CA ARG A 46 -4.52 8.80 -2.44
C ARG A 46 -5.06 8.38 -1.10
N LEU A 47 -4.28 8.58 -0.03
CA LEU A 47 -4.68 8.11 1.30
C LEU A 47 -5.92 8.85 1.83
N ASP A 48 -6.19 10.08 1.40
CA ASP A 48 -7.42 10.79 1.81
C ASP A 48 -8.70 10.07 1.37
N LYS A 49 -8.66 9.41 0.20
CA LYS A 49 -9.79 8.69 -0.40
C LYS A 49 -9.94 7.26 0.09
N TYR A 50 -9.02 6.78 0.92
CA TYR A 50 -8.99 5.41 1.39
C TYR A 50 -8.99 5.34 2.91
N THR A 51 -9.67 4.33 3.45
CA THR A 51 -9.62 3.95 4.85
C THR A 51 -8.65 2.78 4.96
N VAL A 52 -7.57 2.98 5.71
CA VAL A 52 -6.56 1.95 5.92
C VAL A 52 -6.89 1.18 7.19
N THR A 53 -7.00 -0.14 7.03
CA THR A 53 -7.37 -1.09 8.10
C THR A 53 -6.48 -2.31 8.01
N THR A 54 -6.58 -3.22 8.96
CA THR A 54 -5.83 -4.47 8.95
C THR A 54 -6.77 -5.65 8.87
N HIS A 55 -6.35 -6.72 8.21
CA HIS A 55 -7.19 -7.90 8.07
C HIS A 55 -7.34 -8.60 9.45
N ALA A 56 -8.57 -8.98 9.81
CA ALA A 56 -8.87 -9.51 11.15
C ALA A 56 -8.25 -10.90 11.41
N LEU A 57 -8.08 -11.70 10.35
CA LEU A 57 -7.51 -13.06 10.42
C LEU A 57 -6.03 -13.11 10.01
N HIS A 58 -5.56 -12.08 9.30
CA HIS A 58 -4.20 -11.98 8.77
C HIS A 58 -3.66 -10.64 9.23
N GLU A 59 -3.25 -10.59 10.48
CA GLU A 59 -2.84 -9.33 11.10
C GLU A 59 -1.72 -8.66 10.29
N ASP A 60 -0.85 -9.41 9.64
CA ASP A 60 0.19 -8.92 8.73
C ASP A 60 -0.32 -8.17 7.48
N THR A 61 -1.59 -8.29 7.11
CA THR A 61 -2.13 -7.72 5.87
C THR A 61 -2.82 -6.37 6.11
N ILE A 62 -2.36 -5.35 5.37
CA ILE A 62 -2.93 -4.00 5.34
C ILE A 62 -4.00 -3.96 4.23
N ILE A 63 -5.19 -3.47 4.56
CA ILE A 63 -6.31 -3.33 3.62
C ILE A 63 -6.63 -1.85 3.45
N LEU A 64 -6.51 -1.36 2.22
CA LEU A 64 -6.96 -0.03 1.81
C LEU A 64 -8.35 -0.14 1.19
N LYS A 65 -9.36 0.27 1.95
CA LYS A 65 -10.76 0.32 1.49
C LYS A 65 -11.07 1.70 0.92
N PRO A 66 -11.61 1.79 -0.29
CA PRO A 66 -12.04 3.07 -0.85
C PRO A 66 -13.19 3.66 -0.03
N LYS A 67 -13.14 4.97 0.21
CA LYS A 67 -14.25 5.73 0.83
C LYS A 67 -15.33 6.12 -0.19
N GLU A 68 -14.96 6.14 -1.47
CA GLU A 68 -15.82 6.55 -2.59
C GLU A 68 -16.16 5.34 -3.47
N LEU A 69 -17.38 5.31 -4.01
CA LEU A 69 -17.80 4.32 -4.99
C LEU A 69 -17.05 4.53 -6.32
N GLY A 70 -16.49 3.45 -6.88
CA GLY A 70 -15.77 3.48 -8.16
C GLY A 70 -14.24 3.35 -8.06
N LEU A 71 -13.70 3.28 -6.85
CA LEU A 71 -12.29 2.99 -6.60
C LEU A 71 -12.10 1.51 -6.21
N PRO A 72 -11.03 0.83 -6.65
CA PRO A 72 -10.77 -0.55 -6.25
C PRO A 72 -10.23 -0.61 -4.81
N GLN A 73 -10.51 -1.72 -4.11
CA GLN A 73 -9.89 -2.06 -2.83
C GLN A 73 -8.50 -2.63 -3.07
N PHE A 74 -7.55 -2.31 -2.19
CA PHE A 74 -6.22 -2.91 -2.24
C PHE A 74 -5.90 -3.65 -0.95
N SER A 75 -5.23 -4.79 -1.07
CA SER A 75 -4.57 -5.47 0.04
C SER A 75 -3.07 -5.45 -0.18
N LEU A 76 -2.31 -5.12 0.86
CA LEU A 76 -0.85 -5.12 0.89
C LEU A 76 -0.42 -6.10 1.98
N LYS A 77 0.25 -7.17 1.57
CA LYS A 77 0.83 -8.14 2.50
C LYS A 77 2.35 -8.08 2.41
N PRO A 78 3.08 -7.80 3.50
CA PRO A 78 4.53 -7.82 3.48
C PRO A 78 5.03 -9.20 3.06
N LYS A 79 5.95 -9.26 2.10
CA LYS A 79 6.50 -10.53 1.62
C LYS A 79 7.31 -11.25 2.70
N ASP A 80 8.08 -10.50 3.47
CA ASP A 80 8.98 -11.05 4.48
C ASP A 80 8.24 -11.27 5.81
N SER A 81 7.93 -12.53 6.14
CA SER A 81 7.16 -12.86 7.35
C SER A 81 7.91 -12.57 8.66
N GLY A 82 9.25 -12.55 8.64
CA GLY A 82 10.07 -12.29 9.83
C GLY A 82 10.05 -10.82 10.27
N THR A 83 9.87 -9.91 9.31
CA THR A 83 9.76 -8.47 9.53
C THR A 83 8.36 -7.92 9.29
N ALA A 84 7.42 -8.74 8.80
CA ALA A 84 6.07 -8.35 8.42
C ALA A 84 5.34 -7.56 9.51
N GLU A 85 5.44 -7.98 10.77
CA GLU A 85 4.77 -7.29 11.87
C GLU A 85 5.32 -5.86 12.06
N TYR A 86 6.64 -5.71 12.08
CA TYR A 86 7.32 -4.43 12.27
C TYR A 86 7.09 -3.50 11.08
N VAL A 87 7.23 -4.02 9.85
CA VAL A 87 6.96 -3.30 8.61
C VAL A 87 5.51 -2.83 8.60
N ARG A 88 4.54 -3.72 8.85
CA ARG A 88 3.13 -3.34 8.93
C ARG A 88 2.88 -2.25 9.96
N LYS A 89 3.38 -2.40 11.19
CA LYS A 89 3.19 -1.42 12.27
C LYS A 89 3.75 -0.05 11.89
N ALA A 90 4.95 -0.01 11.31
CA ALA A 90 5.56 1.22 10.81
C ALA A 90 4.69 1.84 9.71
N TRP A 91 4.29 1.07 8.71
CA TRP A 91 3.46 1.53 7.60
C TRP A 91 2.09 2.06 8.05
N LEU A 92 1.41 1.39 8.98
CA LEU A 92 0.13 1.88 9.52
C LEU A 92 0.29 3.20 10.26
N LYS A 93 1.38 3.31 11.04
CA LYS A 93 1.72 4.53 11.78
C LYS A 93 2.01 5.67 10.81
N ASP A 94 2.88 5.45 9.82
CA ASP A 94 3.25 6.47 8.83
C ASP A 94 2.03 6.89 7.99
N ILE A 95 1.20 5.95 7.56
CA ILE A 95 -0.04 6.25 6.82
C ILE A 95 -0.99 7.11 7.68
N ALA A 96 -1.18 6.76 8.95
CA ALA A 96 -2.04 7.52 9.85
C ALA A 96 -1.51 8.93 10.07
N GLU A 97 -0.20 9.06 10.35
CA GLU A 97 0.47 10.36 10.49
C GLU A 97 0.31 11.22 9.23
N GLU A 98 0.43 10.62 8.04
CA GLU A 98 0.24 11.31 6.76
C GLU A 98 -1.22 11.74 6.53
N GLN A 99 -2.19 10.90 6.90
CA GLN A 99 -3.62 11.26 6.82
C GLN A 99 -3.97 12.39 7.79
N GLU A 100 -3.45 12.36 9.01
CA GLU A 100 -3.65 13.40 10.02
C GLU A 100 -2.97 14.72 9.61
N ALA A 101 -1.74 14.65 9.09
CA ALA A 101 -1.00 15.81 8.62
C ALA A 101 -1.68 16.46 7.41
N TYR A 102 -2.26 15.67 6.51
CA TYR A 102 -3.08 16.18 5.41
C TYR A 102 -4.37 16.82 5.91
N GLY A 103 -5.08 16.15 6.82
CA GLY A 103 -6.30 16.67 7.45
C GLY A 103 -6.08 18.03 8.13
N LYS A 104 -4.96 18.22 8.83
CA LYS A 104 -4.59 19.51 9.45
C LYS A 104 -4.20 20.62 8.46
N ARG A 105 -3.80 20.28 7.23
CA ARG A 105 -3.40 21.23 6.19
C ARG A 105 -4.51 21.59 5.21
N ALA A 106 -5.59 20.81 5.19
CA ALA A 106 -6.74 21.02 4.30
C ALA A 106 -7.74 22.07 4.81
N PHE A 107 -7.50 22.63 6.01
CA PHE A 107 -8.29 23.70 6.64
C PHE A 107 -7.46 24.98 6.78
#